data_AF-A0A836BD63-F1
#
_entry.id   AF-A0A836BD63-F1
#
_cell.length_a   1.000
_cell.length_b   1.000
_cell.length_c   1.000
_cell.angle_alpha   90.00
_cell.angle_beta   90.00
_cell.angle_gamma   90.00
#
_symmetry.space_group_name_H-M   'P 1'
#
loop_
_entity.id
_entity.type
_entity.pdbx_description
1 polymer ?
#
loop_
_entity_poly.entity_id
_entity_poly.type
_entity_poly.pdbx_seq_one_letter_code
_entity_poly.pdbx_strand_id
1 'polypeptide(L)'
;MRALVNSRSRILGGRANLATRCAATISASRPPAPVGESLHDVDTPALLVDLDAFDRNCEKLRRVMAGFPGVAVRPHAKAHKCAEVARRQLQLLGAQGVCCQKVIEAEAMAEGGVSDLLLSNEALELAELGFD
;
A
#
# COMPACT_ATOMS: atom_id res chain seq x y z
N MET A 1 11.50 -10.35 -14.77
CA MET A 1 10.45 -10.30 -13.73
C MET A 1 11.02 -9.57 -12.52
N ARG A 2 10.63 -8.32 -12.31
CA ARG A 2 11.02 -7.54 -11.13
C ARG A 2 9.96 -7.76 -10.04
N ALA A 3 10.37 -7.88 -8.78
CA ALA A 3 9.48 -8.01 -7.63
C ALA A 3 9.72 -6.86 -6.64
N LEU A 4 8.65 -6.39 -5.99
CA LEU A 4 8.73 -5.36 -4.95
C LEU A 4 8.78 -6.03 -3.58
N VAL A 5 9.88 -5.84 -2.85
CA VAL A 5 10.06 -6.31 -1.47
C VAL A 5 10.10 -5.09 -0.57
N ASN A 6 9.14 -4.96 0.35
CA ASN A 6 9.09 -3.84 1.30
C ASN A 6 10.09 -4.08 2.44
N SER A 7 11.27 -3.47 2.35
CA SER A 7 12.31 -3.59 3.38
C SER A 7 12.78 -2.23 3.86
N ARG A 8 12.14 -1.64 4.87
CA ARG A 8 12.76 -0.59 5.70
C ARG A 8 12.34 -0.68 7.16
N SER A 9 13.20 -1.30 7.96
CA SER A 9 13.30 -1.06 9.40
C SER A 9 14.06 0.26 9.63
N ARG A 10 13.39 1.24 10.25
CA ARG A 10 14.06 2.36 10.95
C ARG A 10 13.42 2.50 12.32
N ILE A 11 14.10 1.95 13.32
CA ILE A 11 13.81 2.24 14.74
C ILE A 11 14.56 3.52 15.09
N LEU A 12 13.82 4.61 15.31
CA LEU A 12 14.32 5.79 16.01
C LEU A 12 13.40 6.04 17.21
N GLY A 13 14.03 6.14 18.38
CA GLY A 13 13.43 5.93 19.69
C GLY A 13 12.52 7.05 20.18
N GLY A 14 11.54 6.64 21.00
CA GLY A 14 10.65 7.53 21.73
C GLY A 14 9.63 6.70 22.53
N ARG A 15 9.77 6.73 23.87
CA ARG A 15 8.89 6.22 24.95
C ARG A 15 7.81 5.19 24.57
N ALA A 16 7.97 3.98 25.12
CA ALA A 16 7.13 2.81 24.92
C ALA A 16 5.62 3.08 25.07
N ASN A 17 4.90 3.04 23.94
CA ASN A 17 3.46 2.85 23.87
C ASN A 17 3.16 1.47 23.27
N LEU A 18 1.92 1.01 23.44
CA LEU A 18 1.37 -0.33 23.12
C LEU A 18 1.77 -0.91 21.74
N ALA A 19 2.17 -0.07 20.78
CA ALA A 19 2.79 -0.44 19.50
C ALA A 19 4.09 -1.27 19.63
N THR A 20 4.75 -1.24 20.79
CA THR A 20 6.02 -1.94 21.05
C THR A 20 5.85 -3.46 21.17
N ARG A 21 4.63 -3.98 21.39
CA ARG A 21 4.41 -5.43 21.57
C ARG A 21 4.47 -6.24 20.27
N CYS A 22 4.22 -5.63 19.10
CA CYS A 22 4.30 -6.33 17.81
C CYS A 22 5.69 -6.30 17.18
N ALA A 23 6.53 -5.30 17.52
CA ALA A 23 7.86 -5.15 16.93
C ALA A 23 8.92 -6.13 17.50
N ALA A 24 8.62 -6.83 18.60
CA ALA A 24 9.59 -7.64 19.33
C ALA A 24 9.73 -9.09 18.84
N THR A 25 9.03 -9.52 17.78
CA THR A 25 9.12 -10.89 17.26
C THR A 25 9.14 -10.98 15.74
N ILE A 26 9.82 -10.04 15.06
CA ILE A 26 10.37 -10.39 13.74
C ILE A 26 11.73 -11.02 14.05
N SER A 27 11.73 -12.36 14.15
CA SER A 27 12.95 -13.15 14.20
C SER A 27 13.92 -12.64 13.13
N ALA A 28 15.21 -12.54 13.45
CA ALA A 28 16.27 -12.15 12.53
C ALA A 28 16.55 -13.23 11.45
N SER A 29 15.49 -13.85 10.92
CA SER A 29 15.55 -14.75 9.79
C SER A 29 15.77 -13.95 8.51
N ARG A 30 16.51 -14.55 7.57
CA ARG A 30 16.67 -14.07 6.20
C ARG A 30 15.30 -13.63 5.65
N PRO A 31 15.20 -12.51 4.90
CA PRO A 31 13.96 -12.16 4.22
C PRO A 31 13.52 -13.32 3.30
N PRO A 32 12.22 -13.56 3.11
CA PRO A 32 11.73 -14.69 2.32
C PRO A 32 12.07 -14.60 0.82
N ALA A 33 12.43 -13.41 0.34
CA ALA A 33 12.86 -13.17 -1.04
C ALA A 33 13.87 -12.00 -1.11
N PRO A 34 15.18 -12.25 -0.93
CA PRO A 34 16.22 -11.29 -1.25
C PRO A 34 16.10 -10.73 -2.67
N VAL A 35 16.47 -9.45 -2.82
CA VAL A 35 16.49 -8.80 -4.13
C VAL A 35 17.49 -9.50 -5.05
N GLY A 36 17.05 -9.88 -6.25
CA GLY A 36 17.88 -10.55 -7.26
C GLY A 36 17.80 -12.08 -7.23
N GLU A 37 17.07 -12.66 -6.27
CA GLU A 37 16.85 -14.10 -6.20
C GLU A 37 15.91 -14.61 -7.30
N SER A 38 16.09 -15.87 -7.70
CA SER A 38 15.20 -16.55 -8.64
C SER A 38 13.83 -16.76 -8.01
N LEU A 39 12.77 -16.71 -8.84
CA LEU A 39 11.40 -16.99 -8.40
C LEU A 39 11.26 -18.39 -7.78
N HIS A 40 12.06 -19.35 -8.22
CA HIS A 40 12.02 -20.73 -7.74
C HIS A 40 12.60 -20.91 -6.33
N ASP A 41 13.39 -19.95 -5.86
CA ASP A 41 14.09 -20.01 -4.58
C ASP A 41 13.41 -19.17 -3.48
N VAL A 42 12.25 -18.56 -3.79
CA VAL A 42 11.46 -17.79 -2.83
C VAL A 42 10.82 -18.70 -1.79
N ASP A 43 10.98 -18.36 -0.51
CA ASP A 43 10.36 -19.09 0.59
C ASP A 43 8.82 -19.02 0.51
N THR A 44 8.14 -20.17 0.61
CA THR A 44 6.67 -20.26 0.51
C THR A 44 6.01 -20.46 1.89
N PRO A 45 4.84 -19.86 2.17
CA PRO A 45 3.99 -19.10 1.25
C PRO A 45 4.43 -17.65 1.06
N ALA A 46 4.33 -17.16 -0.19
CA ALA A 46 4.63 -15.77 -0.54
C ALA A 46 3.55 -15.17 -1.46
N LEU A 47 3.16 -13.92 -1.19
CA LEU A 47 2.36 -13.11 -2.10
C LEU A 47 3.31 -12.35 -3.03
N LEU A 48 3.22 -12.64 -4.33
CA LEU A 48 4.12 -12.09 -5.33
C LEU A 48 3.36 -11.18 -6.30
N VAL A 49 4.03 -10.12 -6.74
CA VAL A 49 3.52 -9.18 -7.75
C VAL A 49 4.47 -9.19 -8.94
N ASP A 50 3.95 -9.54 -10.11
CA ASP A 50 4.64 -9.33 -11.38
C ASP A 50 4.63 -7.84 -11.73
N LEU A 51 5.77 -7.16 -11.57
CA LEU A 51 5.86 -5.73 -11.83
C LEU A 51 5.69 -5.38 -13.32
N ASP A 52 6.06 -6.27 -14.24
CA ASP A 52 5.90 -6.01 -15.67
C ASP A 52 4.41 -6.06 -16.04
N ALA A 53 3.65 -7.00 -15.46
CA ALA A 53 2.19 -7.05 -15.62
C ALA A 53 1.49 -5.88 -14.91
N PHE A 54 1.94 -5.51 -13.72
CA PHE A 54 1.42 -4.36 -12.98
C PHE A 54 1.58 -3.06 -13.78
N ASP A 55 2.76 -2.80 -14.32
CA ASP A 55 3.05 -1.61 -15.11
C ASP A 55 2.20 -1.58 -16.39
N ARG A 56 2.04 -2.73 -17.09
CA ARG A 56 1.12 -2.85 -18.24
C ARG A 56 -0.33 -2.56 -17.88
N ASN A 57 -0.79 -3.00 -16.70
CA ASN A 57 -2.15 -2.74 -16.23
C ASN A 57 -2.36 -1.24 -15.95
N CYS A 58 -1.37 -0.59 -15.34
CA CYS A 58 -1.42 0.85 -15.12
C CYS A 58 -1.46 1.60 -16.46
N GLU A 59 -0.56 1.27 -17.39
CA GLU A 59 -0.53 1.89 -18.71
C GLU A 59 -1.84 1.71 -19.48
N LYS A 60 -2.45 0.51 -19.41
CA LYS A 60 -3.76 0.26 -20.02
C LYS A 60 -4.83 1.18 -19.45
N LEU A 61 -4.91 1.32 -18.11
CA LEU A 61 -5.86 2.23 -17.46
C LEU A 61 -5.61 3.68 -17.90
N ARG A 62 -4.36 4.14 -17.85
CA ARG A 62 -3.96 5.48 -18.29
C ARG A 62 -4.40 5.75 -19.74
N ARG A 63 -4.16 4.80 -20.65
CA ARG A 63 -4.54 4.91 -22.07
C ARG A 63 -6.05 4.98 -22.27
N VAL A 64 -6.82 4.18 -21.53
CA VAL A 64 -8.30 4.24 -21.60
C VAL A 64 -8.80 5.60 -21.11
N MET A 65 -8.21 6.12 -20.03
CA MET A 65 -8.64 7.38 -19.42
C MET A 65 -8.27 8.62 -20.24
N ALA A 66 -7.33 8.52 -21.17
CA ALA A 66 -7.06 9.57 -22.15
C ALA A 66 -8.28 9.90 -23.03
N GLY A 67 -9.25 8.99 -23.18
CA GLY A 67 -10.50 9.24 -23.90
C GLY A 67 -11.55 10.05 -23.12
N PHE A 68 -11.28 10.37 -21.85
CA PHE A 68 -12.23 11.02 -20.94
C PHE A 68 -11.62 12.29 -20.34
N PRO A 69 -11.44 13.36 -21.13
CA PRO A 69 -10.82 14.59 -20.65
C PRO A 69 -11.60 15.18 -19.47
N GLY A 70 -10.89 15.63 -18.45
CA GLY A 70 -11.48 16.18 -17.22
C GLY A 70 -11.85 15.14 -16.16
N VAL A 71 -11.74 13.84 -16.46
CA VAL A 71 -11.97 12.77 -15.45
C VAL A 71 -10.64 12.37 -14.82
N ALA A 72 -10.54 12.54 -13.51
CA ALA A 72 -9.36 12.13 -12.73
C ALA A 72 -9.46 10.67 -12.31
N VAL A 73 -8.33 9.97 -12.34
CA VAL A 73 -8.20 8.61 -11.81
C VAL A 73 -7.78 8.68 -10.35
N ARG A 74 -8.52 8.00 -9.47
CA ARG A 74 -8.17 7.82 -8.06
C ARG A 74 -8.22 6.32 -7.71
N PRO A 75 -7.09 5.58 -7.79
CA PRO A 75 -7.08 4.15 -7.52
C PRO A 75 -7.43 3.87 -6.05
N HIS A 76 -7.95 2.67 -5.79
CA HIS A 76 -8.42 2.30 -4.46
C HIS A 76 -7.43 1.37 -3.75
N ALA A 77 -6.86 1.87 -2.66
CA ALA A 77 -5.87 1.17 -1.86
C ALA A 77 -6.39 -0.09 -1.16
N LYS A 78 -7.72 -0.28 -1.00
CA LYS A 78 -8.28 -1.46 -0.31
C LYS A 78 -7.82 -2.78 -0.94
N ALA A 79 -7.50 -2.75 -2.24
CA ALA A 79 -7.11 -3.92 -3.01
C ALA A 79 -5.72 -4.45 -2.62
N HIS A 80 -4.77 -3.57 -2.27
CA HIS A 80 -3.38 -3.96 -2.03
C HIS A 80 -2.83 -3.52 -0.68
N LYS A 81 -3.44 -2.52 -0.02
CA LYS A 81 -3.06 -2.01 1.31
C LYS A 81 -1.56 -1.73 1.47
N CYS A 82 -0.93 -1.31 0.37
CA CYS A 82 0.51 -1.06 0.28
C CYS A 82 0.76 0.35 -0.27
N ALA A 83 1.39 1.19 0.54
CA ALA A 83 1.70 2.58 0.18
C ALA A 83 2.69 2.68 -0.99
N GLU A 84 3.64 1.76 -1.10
CA GLU A 84 4.60 1.73 -2.22
C GLU A 84 3.89 1.44 -3.55
N VAL A 85 2.92 0.51 -3.55
CA VAL A 85 2.08 0.25 -4.72
C VAL A 85 1.22 1.47 -5.07
N ALA A 86 0.61 2.13 -4.07
CA ALA A 86 -0.15 3.36 -4.27
C ALA A 86 0.71 4.47 -4.89
N ARG A 87 1.91 4.70 -4.38
CA ARG A 87 2.86 5.69 -4.93
C ARG A 87 3.27 5.36 -6.36
N ARG A 88 3.49 4.08 -6.67
CA ARG A 88 3.77 3.65 -8.05
C ARG A 88 2.58 3.89 -8.98
N GLN A 89 1.34 3.65 -8.52
CA GLN A 89 0.15 3.98 -9.30
C GLN A 89 0.04 5.49 -9.56
N LEU A 90 0.25 6.33 -8.54
CA LEU A 90 0.25 7.78 -8.69
C LEU A 90 1.27 8.22 -9.75
N GLN A 91 2.49 7.67 -9.70
CA GLN A 91 3.55 7.98 -10.65
C GLN A 91 3.23 7.53 -12.08
N LEU A 92 2.75 6.30 -12.28
CA LEU A 92 2.53 5.73 -13.62
C LEU A 92 1.23 6.22 -14.28
N LEU A 93 0.17 6.44 -13.50
CA LEU A 93 -1.13 6.85 -14.01
C LEU A 93 -1.28 8.36 -14.14
N GLY A 94 -0.47 9.15 -13.42
CA GLY A 94 -0.80 10.55 -13.15
C GLY A 94 -2.09 10.69 -12.34
N ALA A 95 -2.37 9.71 -11.47
CA ALA A 95 -3.58 9.67 -10.68
C ALA A 95 -3.61 10.81 -9.63
N GLN A 96 -4.82 11.25 -9.28
CA GLN A 96 -5.05 12.28 -8.27
C GLN A 96 -5.47 11.61 -6.97
N GLY A 97 -4.48 11.37 -6.11
CA GLY A 97 -4.67 10.74 -4.81
C GLY A 97 -5.13 9.29 -4.88
N VAL A 98 -5.58 8.77 -3.74
CA VAL A 98 -5.94 7.35 -3.54
C VAL A 98 -7.21 7.25 -2.68
N CYS A 99 -8.06 6.24 -2.92
CA CYS A 99 -9.21 5.92 -2.06
C CYS A 99 -8.86 4.88 -0.99
N CYS A 100 -9.32 5.08 0.24
CA CYS A 100 -9.23 4.14 1.37
C CYS A 100 -10.63 3.80 1.88
N GLN A 101 -10.82 2.58 2.39
CA GLN A 101 -12.13 2.15 2.90
C GLN A 101 -12.28 2.43 4.40
N LYS A 102 -11.16 2.46 5.15
CA LYS A 102 -11.14 2.70 6.60
C LYS A 102 -10.14 3.78 6.96
N VAL A 103 -10.38 4.46 8.08
CA VAL A 103 -9.46 5.48 8.63
C VAL A 103 -8.06 4.91 8.85
N ILE A 104 -7.95 3.72 9.46
CA ILE A 104 -6.64 3.06 9.67
C ILE A 104 -5.88 2.76 8.37
N GLU A 105 -6.58 2.56 7.24
CA GLU A 105 -5.94 2.36 5.95
C GLU A 105 -5.41 3.69 5.40
N ALA A 106 -6.16 4.78 5.60
CA ALA A 106 -5.74 6.12 5.23
C ALA A 106 -4.53 6.56 6.05
N GLU A 107 -4.52 6.32 7.36
CA GLU A 107 -3.38 6.60 8.24
C GLU A 107 -2.11 5.87 7.78
N ALA A 108 -2.20 4.56 7.53
CA ALA A 108 -1.07 3.78 7.03
C ALA A 108 -0.56 4.26 5.65
N MET A 109 -1.47 4.72 4.77
CA MET A 109 -1.08 5.30 3.48
C MET A 109 -0.38 6.65 3.65
N ALA A 110 -0.87 7.48 4.58
CA ALA A 110 -0.28 8.77 4.90
C ALA A 110 1.14 8.62 5.48
N GLU A 111 1.33 7.70 6.43
CA GLU A 111 2.66 7.33 6.96
C GLU A 111 3.60 6.83 5.87
N GLY A 112 3.05 6.10 4.88
CA GLY A 112 3.78 5.65 3.69
C GLY A 112 4.04 6.73 2.64
N GLY A 113 3.70 8.00 2.91
CA GLY A 113 3.99 9.14 2.04
C GLY A 113 3.00 9.33 0.88
N VAL A 114 1.75 8.93 1.04
CA VAL A 114 0.62 9.26 0.14
C VAL A 114 -0.16 10.43 0.75
N SER A 115 -0.16 11.59 0.10
CA SER A 115 -0.65 12.85 0.70
C SER A 115 -2.10 13.22 0.35
N ASP A 116 -2.66 12.67 -0.73
CA ASP A 116 -4.04 12.95 -1.16
C ASP A 116 -4.87 11.65 -1.02
N LEU A 117 -5.75 11.62 -0.02
CA LEU A 117 -6.50 10.46 0.40
C LEU A 117 -7.99 10.78 0.48
N LEU A 118 -8.80 9.94 -0.13
CA LEU A 118 -10.26 9.97 -0.04
C LEU A 118 -10.73 8.78 0.80
N LEU A 119 -11.42 9.02 1.90
CA LEU A 119 -12.16 7.97 2.58
C LEU A 119 -13.46 7.71 1.80
N SER A 120 -13.52 6.63 1.03
CA SER A 120 -14.68 6.26 0.20
C SER A 120 -15.70 5.43 0.98
N ASN A 121 -15.95 5.83 2.23
CA ASN A 121 -16.88 5.21 3.17
C ASN A 121 -17.25 6.22 4.26
N GLU A 122 -18.32 5.93 5.00
CA GLU A 122 -18.67 6.66 6.22
C GLU A 122 -17.64 6.42 7.32
N ALA A 123 -17.30 7.48 8.07
CA ALA A 123 -16.59 7.40 9.34
C ALA A 123 -17.58 7.64 10.47
N LEU A 124 -17.75 6.65 11.35
CA LEU A 124 -18.63 6.73 12.51
C LEU A 124 -17.80 6.42 13.75
N GLU A 125 -18.00 7.20 14.81
CA GLU A 125 -17.49 6.88 16.13
C GLU A 125 -18.56 6.11 16.92
N LEU A 126 -18.19 5.05 17.64
CA LEU A 126 -19.15 4.20 18.35
C LEU A 126 -19.97 4.98 19.39
N ALA A 127 -19.39 6.02 19.99
CA ALA A 127 -20.07 6.91 20.94
C ALA A 127 -21.26 7.65 20.30
N GLU A 128 -21.25 7.87 18.99
CA GLU A 128 -22.33 8.58 18.27
C GLU A 128 -23.52 7.67 17.93
N LEU A 129 -23.38 6.35 18.11
CA LEU A 129 -24.41 5.36 17.80
C LEU A 129 -25.18 4.87 19.04
N GLY A 130 -24.85 5.36 20.24
CA GLY A 130 -25.55 5.00 21.48
C GLY A 130 -25.41 3.53 21.88
N PHE A 131 -24.31 2.89 21.47
CA PHE A 131 -23.94 1.55 21.95
C PHE A 131 -22.90 1.70 23.06
N ASP A 132 -23.31 1.40 24.30
CA ASP A 132 -22.50 1.39 25.51
C ASP A 132 -21.55 0.17 25.59
#